data_AF-A0A838JJV7-F1
#
_entry.id   AF-A0A838JJV7-F1
#
_cell.length_a   1.000
_cell.length_b   1.000
_cell.length_c   1.000
_cell.angle_alpha   90.00
_cell.angle_beta   90.00
_cell.angle_gamma   90.00
#
_symmetry.space_group_name_H-M   'P 1'
#
loop_
_entity.id
_entity.type
_entity.pdbx_description
1 polymer ?
#
loop_
_entity_poly.entity_id
_entity_poly.type
_entity_poly.pdbx_seq_one_letter_code
_entity_poly.pdbx_strand_id
1 'polypeptide(L)' 'MRHTMTAAEYRDALAALGLTQVGAARLFGVNERTSRRWALGQNDIPRAVEIVLKQMISTAEPPTLNDARAYP' A
#
# COMPACT_ATOMS: atom_id res chain seq x y z
N MET A 1 19.96 1.84 -2.57
CA MET A 1 19.17 2.14 -3.79
C MET A 1 17.72 2.36 -3.39
N ARG A 2 17.04 3.40 -3.92
CA ARG A 2 15.59 3.52 -3.73
C ARG A 2 14.94 2.51 -4.68
N HIS A 3 14.43 1.41 -4.15
CA HIS A 3 13.58 0.53 -4.93
C HIS A 3 12.21 1.20 -5.05
N THR A 4 11.83 1.59 -6.26
CA THR A 4 10.46 1.98 -6.57
C THR A 4 9.61 0.71 -6.55
N MET A 5 8.47 0.75 -5.87
CA MET A 5 7.51 -0.34 -5.88
C MET A 5 7.15 -0.74 -7.31
N THR A 6 7.24 -2.03 -7.61
CA THR A 6 6.85 -2.61 -8.88
C THR A 6 5.34 -2.83 -8.96
N ALA A 7 4.82 -3.05 -10.17
CA ALA A 7 3.42 -3.41 -10.38
C ALA A 7 3.01 -4.71 -9.67
N ALA A 8 3.94 -5.68 -9.56
CA ALA A 8 3.69 -6.93 -8.84
C ALA A 8 3.55 -6.68 -7.33
N GLU A 9 4.54 -6.02 -6.73
CA GLU A 9 4.49 -5.65 -5.31
C GLU A 9 3.25 -4.81 -4.99
N TYR A 10 2.86 -3.91 -5.89
CA TYR A 10 1.63 -3.12 -5.72
C TYR A 10 0.39 -4.01 -5.64
N ARG A 11 0.23 -4.98 -6.56
CA ARG A 11 -0.91 -5.91 -6.51
C ARG A 11 -0.89 -6.78 -5.26
N ASP A 12 0.29 -7.24 -4.86
CA ASP A 12 0.46 -8.06 -3.66
C ASP A 12 0.11 -7.27 -2.39
N ALA A 13 0.52 -6.00 -2.31
CA ALA A 13 0.15 -5.10 -1.22
C ALA A 13 -1.36 -4.85 -1.17
N LEU A 14 -2.01 -4.65 -2.33
CA LEU A 14 -3.47 -4.52 -2.36
C LEU A 14 -4.16 -5.79 -1.87
N ALA A 15 -3.70 -6.97 -2.30
CA ALA A 15 -4.25 -8.25 -1.87
C ALA A 15 -4.08 -8.46 -0.35
N ALA A 16 -2.90 -8.15 0.20
CA ALA A 16 -2.62 -8.25 1.63
C ALA A 16 -3.52 -7.34 2.48
N LEU A 17 -3.89 -6.18 1.94
CA LEU A 17 -4.77 -5.20 2.60
C LEU A 17 -6.26 -5.42 2.29
N GLY A 18 -6.63 -6.44 1.50
CA GLY A 18 -8.01 -6.66 1.06
C GLY A 18 -8.56 -5.55 0.15
N LEU A 19 -7.68 -4.80 -0.50
CA LEU A 19 -8.02 -3.69 -1.38
C LEU A 19 -8.12 -4.14 -2.83
N THR A 20 -9.04 -3.52 -3.57
CA THR A 20 -9.05 -3.58 -5.04
C THR A 20 -8.29 -2.39 -5.62
N GLN A 21 -7.93 -2.42 -6.92
CA GLN A 21 -7.33 -1.26 -7.59
C GLN A 21 -8.26 -0.02 -7.53
N VAL A 22 -9.57 -0.25 -7.69
CA VAL A 22 -10.57 0.82 -7.55
C VAL A 22 -10.63 1.35 -6.12
N GLY A 23 -10.59 0.45 -5.12
CA GLY A 23 -10.50 0.83 -3.71
C GLY A 23 -9.25 1.65 -3.40
N ALA A 24 -8.09 1.25 -3.95
CA ALA A 24 -6.85 1.99 -3.83
C ALA A 24 -6.93 3.37 -4.48
N ALA A 25 -7.55 3.48 -5.66
CA ALA A 25 -7.76 4.77 -6.31
C ALA A 25 -8.56 5.74 -5.43
N ARG A 26 -9.63 5.25 -4.80
CA ARG A 26 -10.45 6.01 -3.85
C ARG A 26 -9.67 6.39 -2.60
N LEU A 27 -8.90 5.47 -2.02
CA LEU A 27 -8.04 5.71 -0.87
C LEU A 27 -7.04 6.85 -1.11
N PHE A 28 -6.43 6.88 -2.31
CA PHE A 28 -5.42 7.87 -2.66
C PHE A 28 -5.96 9.11 -3.38
N GLY A 29 -7.28 9.21 -3.58
CA GLY A 29 -7.89 10.35 -4.28
C GLY A 29 -7.45 10.51 -5.74
N VAL A 30 -7.14 9.39 -6.42
CA VAL A 30 -6.72 9.39 -7.83
C VAL A 30 -7.77 8.75 -8.72
N ASN A 31 -7.65 8.95 -10.03
CA ASN A 31 -8.51 8.29 -11.01
C ASN A 31 -8.29 6.76 -11.00
N GLU A 32 -9.38 5.97 -11.12
CA GLU A 32 -9.31 4.50 -11.17
C GLU A 32 -8.39 3.98 -12.30
N ARG A 33 -8.35 4.68 -13.44
CA ARG A 33 -7.43 4.35 -14.54
C ARG A 33 -5.97 4.54 -14.15
N THR A 34 -5.66 5.49 -13.27
CA THR A 34 -4.30 5.72 -12.77
C THR A 34 -3.85 4.54 -11.91
N SER A 35 -4.69 4.10 -10.95
CA SER A 35 -4.38 2.91 -10.14
C SER A 35 -4.27 1.65 -11.00
N ARG A 36 -5.13 1.48 -12.02
CA ARG A 36 -5.01 0.36 -12.96
C ARG A 36 -3.69 0.39 -13.74
N ARG A 37 -3.23 1.57 -14.17
CA ARG A 37 -1.93 1.72 -14.85
C ARG A 37 -0.76 1.32 -13.96
N TRP A 38 -0.81 1.63 -12.66
CA TRP A 38 0.17 1.14 -11.69
C TRP A 38 0.18 -0.39 -11.61
N ALA A 39 -0.99 -1.00 -11.48
CA ALA A 39 -1.10 -2.46 -11.42
C ALA A 39 -0.67 -3.17 -12.71
N LEU A 40 -0.68 -2.48 -13.85
CA LEU A 40 -0.19 -2.98 -15.15
C LEU A 40 1.28 -2.63 -15.43
N GLY A 41 1.93 -1.84 -14.57
CA GLY A 41 3.30 -1.36 -14.79
C GLY A 41 3.41 -0.37 -15.95
N GLN A 42 2.30 0.24 -16.37
CA GLN A 42 2.28 1.24 -17.44
C GLN A 42 2.72 2.62 -16.94
N ASN A 43 2.54 2.88 -15.64
CA ASN A 43 3.01 4.08 -14.96
C ASN A 43 3.74 3.66 -13.68
N ASP A 44 4.76 4.45 -13.33
CA ASP A 44 5.41 4.31 -12.02
C ASP A 44 4.43 4.61 -10.88
N ILE A 45 4.59 3.86 -9.79
CA ILE A 45 3.87 4.08 -8.55
C ILE A 45 4.53 5.26 -7.81
N PRO A 46 3.78 6.33 -7.45
CA PRO A 46 4.34 7.43 -6.68
C PRO A 46 4.88 6.95 -5.34
N ARG A 47 6.04 7.48 -4.93
CA ARG A 47 6.68 7.12 -3.65
C ARG A 47 5.77 7.28 -2.43
N ALA A 48 4.87 8.27 -2.44
CA ALA A 48 3.90 8.47 -1.37
C ALA A 48 2.94 7.28 -1.23
N VAL A 49 2.46 6.73 -2.36
CA VAL A 49 1.58 5.56 -2.39
C VAL A 49 2.31 4.33 -1.84
N GLU A 50 3.55 4.11 -2.28
CA GLU A 50 4.40 3.02 -1.78
C GLU A 50 4.57 3.08 -0.25
N ILE A 51 4.93 4.24 0.30
CA ILE A 51 5.18 4.40 1.74
C ILE A 51 3.91 4.09 2.53
N VAL A 52 2.76 4.59 2.10
CA VAL A 52 1.48 4.36 2.78
C VAL A 52 1.11 2.88 2.76
N LEU A 53 1.20 2.22 1.61
CA LEU A 53 0.89 0.78 1.51
C LEU A 53 1.81 -0.06 2.40
N LYS A 54 3.11 0.22 2.37
CA LYS A 54 4.08 -0.48 3.24
C LYS A 54 3.79 -0.27 4.72
N GLN A 55 3.41 0.96 5.12
CA GLN A 55 3.06 1.23 6.51
C GLN A 55 1.75 0.55 6.94
N MET A 56 0.73 0.56 6.09
CA MET A 56 -0.52 -0.13 6.37
C MET A 56 -0.31 -1.64 6.57
N ILE A 57 0.57 -2.25 5.79
CA ILE A 57 0.94 -3.67 5.96
C ILE A 57 1.68 -3.89 7.27
N SER A 58 2.62 -3.00 7.62
CA SER A 58 3.40 -3.13 8.85
C SER A 58 2.54 -2.98 10.12
N THR A 59 1.47 -2.17 10.09
CA THR A 59 0.55 -1.98 11.22
C THR A 59 -0.62 -2.98 11.21
N ALA A 60 -0.82 -3.71 10.11
CA ALA A 60 -1.79 -4.81 10.06
C ALA A 60 -1.32 -6.06 10.84
N GLU A 61 -0.06 -6.09 11.30
CA GLU A 61 0.33 -6.96 12.40
C GLU A 61 -0.40 -6.50 13.67
N PRO A 62 -1.25 -7.34 14.30
CA PRO A 62 -1.95 -6.94 15.51
C PRO A 62 -0.91 -6.53 16.55
N PRO A 63 -1.14 -5.45 17.33
CA PRO A 63 -0.29 -5.16 18.47
C PRO A 63 -0.30 -6.42 19.33
N THR A 64 0.82 -7.15 19.33
CA THR A 64 0.96 -8.26 20.26
C THR A 64 0.85 -7.65 21.66
N LEU A 65 0.22 -8.37 22.59
CA LEU A 65 -0.03 -7.93 23.98
C LEU A 65 1.23 -7.43 24.75
N ASN A 66 2.41 -7.44 24.14
CA ASN A 66 3.67 -6.98 24.68
C ASN A 66 3.85 -5.45 24.69
N ASP A 67 3.06 -4.69 23.93
CA ASP A 67 3.18 -3.22 23.84
C ASP A 67 2.42 -2.46 24.95
N ALA A 68 1.63 -3.15 25.78
CA ALA A 68 0.82 -2.54 26.85
C ALA A 68 1.63 -2.00 28.05
N ARG A 69 2.96 -2.01 27.98
CA ARG A 69 3.86 -1.44 29.01
C ARG A 69 4.55 -0.13 28.57
N ALA A 70 4.25 0.39 27.38
CA ALA A 70 5.00 1.49 26.78
C ALA A 70 4.22 2.81 26.60
N TYR A 71 3.18 3.06 27.39
CA TYR A 71 2.68 4.42 27.60
C TYR A 71 2.60 4.71 29.10
N PRO A 72 3.44 5.63 29.62
CA PRO A 72 3.35 6.11 31.00
C PRO A 72 2.09 6.97 31.22
#